data_AF-A0AAV9RTZ9-F1
#
_entry.id   AF-A0AAV9RTZ9-F1
#
_cell.length_a   1.000
_cell.length_b   1.000
_cell.length_c   1.000
_cell.angle_alpha   90.00
_cell.angle_beta   90.00
_cell.angle_gamma   90.00
#
_symmetry.space_group_name_H-M   'P 1'
#
loop_
_entity.id
_entity.type
_entity.pdbx_description
1 polymer ?
#
loop_
_entity_poly.entity_id
_entity_poly.type
_entity_poly.pdbx_seq_one_letter_code
_entity_poly.pdbx_strand_id
1 'polypeptide(L)'
;MPRVNRTLVFVLLLTSSCAFLLFQIYYYRNYVSKVRGGALRPGVLHPDRINGPGSEQDCNPRFVSILGESQIASWKLSVFRNRWRPAGSFMRNQPDVPTPSNVHLMYPEYIFKPKYRPGEMKNITPTRPISSVQQTGLHLLNPAGHVTSSQVQWQTLKKFLALAQHFRLAVFLADTTVLTLLSQDALRQRDRMIREPHCSFLCTGRPITSFALQANQWKLNPGFLLAAEQKGFELLEVRGHDPRLASLDTLSGEEIPLHFLFRLHGYIIHVVLLYERSGNYLWHGVLRLKANMDQSFAPFKLLDYGRHAGAYDRPELMLTVIDSLDIRVPRNISRFLMQQQRARYLECRYHDARSFLQLYPDDSSAAAVEFRRKAKALLNLAARTLGELDIPFWISSGTCLGWFRQCSIISYSQDVDIGIFITDFRPDIAEAFRDAGLSLKHKFGKVEDSLELSFLGEDIKLDIFFFYKDGDIMWNGGTQAKSGRKFK
;
A
#
# COMPACT_ATOMS: atom_id res chain seq x y z
N MET A 1 54.47 27.41 -19.82
CA MET A 1 53.64 26.35 -19.22
C MET A 1 54.51 25.12 -18.98
N PRO A 2 54.68 24.64 -17.74
CA PRO A 2 55.55 23.51 -17.48
C PRO A 2 54.95 22.24 -18.10
N ARG A 3 55.73 21.54 -18.92
CA ARG A 3 55.35 20.26 -19.53
C ARG A 3 55.30 19.21 -18.43
N VAL A 4 54.10 18.93 -17.92
CA VAL A 4 53.87 17.86 -16.95
C VAL A 4 54.17 16.53 -17.63
N ASN A 5 55.14 15.79 -17.08
CA ASN A 5 55.51 14.47 -17.57
C ASN A 5 54.35 13.49 -17.32
N ARG A 6 53.63 13.13 -18.39
CA ARG A 6 52.45 12.24 -18.32
C ARG A 6 52.77 10.89 -17.69
N THR A 7 53.99 10.39 -17.88
CA THR A 7 54.46 9.15 -17.26
C THR A 7 54.57 9.29 -15.74
N LEU A 8 55.06 10.43 -15.25
CA LEU A 8 55.14 10.70 -13.81
C LEU A 8 53.75 10.77 -13.17
N VAL A 9 52.79 11.42 -13.84
CA VAL A 9 51.39 11.49 -13.36
C VAL A 9 50.75 10.09 -13.34
N PHE A 10 51.00 9.28 -14.35
CA PHE A 10 50.46 7.92 -14.41
C PHE A 10 51.03 7.01 -13.32
N VAL A 11 52.34 7.10 -13.07
CA VAL A 11 53.00 6.39 -11.96
C VAL A 11 52.41 6.84 -10.63
N LEU A 12 52.22 8.16 -10.43
CA LEU A 12 51.69 8.70 -9.19
C LEU A 12 50.24 8.25 -8.92
N LEU A 13 49.40 8.23 -9.96
CA LEU A 13 48.02 7.72 -9.88
C LEU A 13 48.00 6.22 -9.58
N LEU A 14 48.87 5.44 -10.23
CA LEU A 14 48.96 4.00 -10.00
C LEU A 14 49.43 3.69 -8.58
N THR A 15 50.46 4.39 -8.08
CA THR A 15 50.96 4.21 -6.71
C THR A 15 49.92 4.63 -5.67
N SER A 16 49.19 5.72 -5.90
CA SER A 16 48.10 6.14 -5.01
C SER A 16 46.94 5.14 -5.01
N SER A 17 46.59 4.58 -6.17
CA SER A 17 45.55 3.55 -6.27
C SER A 17 45.96 2.26 -5.57
N CYS A 18 47.22 1.83 -5.71
CA CYS A 18 47.74 0.65 -5.01
C CYS A 18 47.79 0.86 -3.48
N ALA A 19 48.21 2.04 -3.02
CA ALA A 19 48.21 2.38 -1.59
C ALA A 19 46.79 2.39 -0.99
N PHE A 20 45.82 2.94 -1.73
CA PHE A 20 44.41 2.92 -1.31
C PHE A 20 43.86 1.49 -1.22
N LEU A 21 44.20 0.63 -2.18
CA LEU A 21 43.76 -0.77 -2.17
C LEU A 21 44.37 -1.56 -1.00
N LEU A 22 45.64 -1.32 -0.67
CA LEU A 22 46.29 -1.90 0.50
C LEU A 22 45.65 -1.41 1.81
N PHE A 23 45.26 -0.14 1.88
CA PHE A 23 44.53 0.42 3.02
C PHE A 23 43.15 -0.23 3.18
N GLN A 24 42.41 -0.45 2.08
CA GLN A 24 41.14 -1.16 2.10
C GLN A 24 41.29 -2.61 2.54
N ILE A 25 42.32 -3.32 2.06
CA ILE A 25 42.61 -4.71 2.47
C ILE A 25 43.00 -4.78 3.95
N TYR A 26 43.80 -3.83 4.44
CA TYR A 26 44.17 -3.73 5.85
C TYR A 26 42.93 -3.54 6.75
N TYR A 27 42.04 -2.60 6.38
CA TYR A 27 40.79 -2.38 7.10
C TYR A 27 39.85 -3.58 7.03
N TYR A 28 39.74 -4.21 5.87
CA TYR A 28 38.94 -5.42 5.70
C TYR A 28 39.45 -6.57 6.59
N ARG A 29 40.77 -6.77 6.66
CA ARG A 29 41.37 -7.78 7.56
C ARG A 29 41.11 -7.50 9.04
N ASN A 30 41.19 -6.24 9.46
CA ASN A 30 40.89 -5.85 10.85
C ASN A 30 39.40 -5.89 11.19
N TYR A 31 38.53 -5.61 10.21
CA TYR A 31 37.09 -5.79 10.35
C TYR A 31 36.74 -7.28 10.52
N VAL A 32 37.31 -8.14 9.68
CA VAL A 32 37.10 -9.60 9.75
C VAL A 32 37.72 -10.23 11.00
N SER A 33 38.86 -9.72 11.50
CA SER A 33 39.47 -10.23 12.75
C SER A 33 38.66 -9.88 13.99
N LYS A 34 38.03 -8.68 14.04
CA LYS A 34 37.08 -8.30 15.10
C LYS A 34 35.82 -9.17 15.12
N VAL A 35 35.32 -9.58 13.95
CA VAL A 35 34.14 -10.46 13.83
C VAL A 35 34.43 -11.90 14.30
N ARG A 36 35.69 -12.34 14.30
CA ARG A 36 36.09 -13.70 14.74
C ARG A 36 36.47 -13.82 16.23
N GLY A 37 36.49 -12.72 16.99
CA GLY A 37 36.87 -12.70 18.41
C GLY A 37 35.73 -12.90 19.42
N GLY A 38 34.46 -12.91 18.98
CA GLY A 38 33.30 -13.17 19.81
C GLY A 38 32.78 -14.59 19.61
N ALA A 39 33.13 -15.51 20.52
CA ALA A 39 32.64 -16.87 20.48
C ALA A 39 31.14 -16.92 20.83
N LEU A 40 30.29 -17.30 19.86
CA LEU A 40 29.02 -18.02 20.05
C LEU A 40 28.68 -18.78 18.74
N ARG A 41 28.20 -20.02 18.86
CA ARG A 41 28.11 -21.06 17.81
C ARG A 41 27.16 -20.69 16.64
N PRO A 42 27.39 -21.26 15.43
CA PRO A 42 26.72 -20.83 14.20
C PRO A 42 25.39 -21.54 13.95
N GLY A 43 24.29 -20.76 13.94
CA GLY A 43 23.09 -21.07 13.16
C GLY A 43 23.25 -20.42 11.79
N VAL A 44 23.24 -21.23 10.74
CA VAL A 44 23.52 -20.85 9.35
C VAL A 44 22.51 -19.80 8.85
N LEU A 45 22.98 -18.57 8.63
CA LEU A 45 22.38 -17.60 7.72
C LEU A 45 23.44 -17.25 6.67
N HIS A 46 23.20 -17.69 5.43
CA HIS A 46 24.02 -17.40 4.27
C HIS A 46 24.10 -15.88 4.02
N PRO A 47 25.29 -15.31 3.79
CA PRO A 47 25.44 -13.89 3.49
C PRO A 47 25.30 -13.64 1.97
N ASP A 48 24.12 -13.93 1.42
CA ASP A 48 23.79 -13.60 0.02
C ASP A 48 22.45 -12.86 -0.02
N ARG A 49 22.36 -11.69 0.64
CA ARG A 49 21.25 -10.73 0.44
C ARG A 49 21.49 -9.35 1.05
N ILE A 50 22.68 -8.77 0.89
CA ILE A 50 22.87 -7.34 1.12
C ILE A 50 23.67 -6.78 -0.05
N ASN A 51 22.99 -6.68 -1.20
CA ASN A 51 23.32 -5.83 -2.35
C ASN A 51 22.23 -6.08 -3.40
N GLY A 52 21.13 -5.33 -3.30
CA GLY A 52 20.08 -5.30 -4.31
C GLY A 52 19.67 -3.85 -4.58
N PRO A 53 19.62 -3.38 -5.84
CA PRO A 53 19.03 -2.09 -6.16
C PRO A 53 17.51 -2.26 -6.11
N GLY A 54 16.88 -1.64 -5.10
CA GLY A 54 15.43 -1.72 -4.90
C GLY A 54 14.81 -0.53 -4.17
N SER A 55 15.61 0.43 -3.68
CA SER A 55 15.09 1.55 -2.89
C SER A 55 14.16 2.45 -3.69
N GLU A 56 14.49 2.79 -4.93
CA GLU A 56 13.75 3.82 -5.66
C GLU A 56 12.43 3.31 -6.28
N GLN A 57 12.35 2.03 -6.66
CA GLN A 57 11.09 1.40 -7.09
C GLN A 57 10.11 1.17 -5.92
N ASP A 58 10.64 0.89 -4.73
CA ASP A 58 9.80 0.77 -3.52
C ASP A 58 9.34 2.13 -2.99
N CYS A 59 10.02 3.23 -3.34
CA CYS A 59 9.65 4.63 -3.07
C CYS A 59 8.56 5.21 -4.00
N ASN A 60 8.00 4.38 -4.90
CA ASN A 60 6.94 4.75 -5.83
C ASN A 60 5.48 4.36 -5.40
N PRO A 61 5.10 4.50 -4.11
CA PRO A 61 3.68 4.53 -3.71
C PRO A 61 3.31 5.58 -2.63
N ARG A 62 2.04 5.60 -2.21
CA ARG A 62 1.50 6.52 -1.19
C ARG A 62 2.20 6.31 0.15
N PHE A 63 2.93 7.32 0.63
CA PHE A 63 3.63 7.30 1.93
C PHE A 63 3.04 8.30 2.91
N VAL A 64 2.71 7.85 4.11
CA VAL A 64 2.36 8.73 5.24
C VAL A 64 3.27 8.50 6.46
N SER A 65 3.99 7.39 6.56
CA SER A 65 4.70 7.07 7.81
C SER A 65 6.01 7.84 8.08
N ILE A 66 6.51 8.72 7.17
CA ILE A 66 7.57 9.69 7.56
C ILE A 66 7.02 10.72 8.55
N LEU A 67 5.80 11.19 8.32
CA LEU A 67 5.29 12.44 8.90
C LEU A 67 4.89 12.31 10.38
N GLY A 68 5.14 11.14 10.98
CA GLY A 68 4.27 10.69 12.05
C GLY A 68 2.82 10.66 11.56
N GLU A 69 1.94 10.42 12.48
CA GLU A 69 0.49 10.47 12.39
C GLU A 69 -0.06 11.88 12.04
N SER A 70 0.51 12.57 11.03
CA SER A 70 0.11 13.92 10.64
C SER A 70 0.09 14.11 9.13
N GLN A 71 -1.14 14.35 8.67
CA GLN A 71 -1.67 14.92 7.44
C GLN A 71 -1.13 14.42 6.08
N ILE A 72 -2.11 14.02 5.26
CA ILE A 72 -2.20 14.16 3.79
C ILE A 72 -2.56 12.85 3.09
N ALA A 73 -3.73 12.96 2.47
CA ALA A 73 -4.42 11.92 1.76
C ALA A 73 -4.34 12.09 0.23
N SER A 74 -3.44 12.91 -0.28
CA SER A 74 -3.29 13.15 -1.72
C SER A 74 -1.87 12.83 -2.16
N TRP A 75 -1.64 11.56 -2.49
CA TRP A 75 -0.45 11.14 -3.21
C TRP A 75 -0.88 10.18 -4.31
N LYS A 76 -0.38 10.41 -5.52
CA LYS A 76 -0.81 9.74 -6.75
C LYS A 76 0.40 8.93 -7.26
N LEU A 77 0.21 7.65 -7.59
CA LEU A 77 1.24 6.90 -8.30
C LEU A 77 0.73 5.75 -9.17
N SER A 78 1.27 5.70 -10.40
CA SER A 78 1.17 4.59 -11.36
C SER A 78 2.12 3.44 -11.01
N VAL A 79 1.58 2.25 -10.74
CA VAL A 79 2.37 1.03 -10.45
C VAL A 79 3.07 0.52 -11.72
N PHE A 80 4.37 0.21 -11.64
CA PHE A 80 5.03 -0.71 -12.58
C PHE A 80 5.56 -1.94 -11.87
N ARG A 81 5.38 -3.09 -12.52
CA ARG A 81 5.82 -4.43 -12.13
C ARG A 81 6.62 -4.94 -13.32
N ASN A 82 7.96 -5.03 -13.23
CA ASN A 82 8.74 -6.04 -13.96
C ASN A 82 10.24 -6.09 -13.61
N ARG A 83 10.74 -7.33 -13.73
CA ARG A 83 12.10 -7.85 -13.51
C ARG A 83 13.17 -7.09 -14.30
N TRP A 84 14.31 -6.83 -13.67
CA TRP A 84 15.56 -6.47 -14.35
C TRP A 84 16.56 -7.63 -14.39
N ARG A 85 17.19 -7.82 -15.56
CA ARG A 85 18.41 -8.63 -15.78
C ARG A 85 19.59 -7.67 -16.03
N PRO A 86 20.79 -7.91 -15.49
CA PRO A 86 21.98 -7.14 -15.86
C PRO A 86 22.53 -7.55 -17.24
N ALA A 87 23.08 -6.58 -17.98
CA ALA A 87 23.80 -6.78 -19.23
C ALA A 87 25.32 -6.90 -19.00
N GLY A 88 25.96 -7.89 -19.66
CA GLY A 88 27.39 -8.01 -20.00
C GLY A 88 28.39 -8.28 -18.85
N SER A 89 28.76 -9.53 -18.52
CA SER A 89 29.69 -10.49 -19.17
C SER A 89 31.16 -10.38 -18.72
N PHE A 90 31.66 -11.40 -18.02
CA PHE A 90 32.94 -12.08 -18.32
C PHE A 90 32.99 -13.47 -17.63
N MET A 91 33.48 -14.45 -18.37
CA MET A 91 33.43 -15.91 -18.11
C MET A 91 34.17 -16.41 -16.85
N ARG A 92 33.66 -17.49 -16.24
CA ARG A 92 34.43 -18.75 -16.05
C ARG A 92 33.54 -19.97 -15.73
N ASN A 93 33.96 -21.11 -16.26
CA ASN A 93 33.28 -22.41 -16.40
C ASN A 93 33.21 -23.27 -15.11
N GLN A 94 32.04 -23.93 -14.87
CA GLN A 94 31.73 -25.33 -14.45
C GLN A 94 32.47 -26.04 -13.27
N PRO A 95 31.96 -27.20 -12.74
CA PRO A 95 30.68 -27.92 -12.92
C PRO A 95 29.97 -28.43 -11.62
N ASP A 96 28.78 -29.03 -11.81
CA ASP A 96 27.88 -29.75 -10.89
C ASP A 96 28.46 -30.99 -10.18
N VAL A 97 27.71 -31.55 -9.18
CA VAL A 97 27.51 -33.00 -8.77
C VAL A 97 27.07 -33.09 -7.26
N PRO A 98 26.31 -34.11 -6.76
CA PRO A 98 24.95 -33.93 -6.19
C PRO A 98 24.79 -34.42 -4.71
N THR A 99 23.55 -34.38 -4.21
CA THR A 99 23.05 -34.89 -2.91
C THR A 99 23.37 -36.36 -2.61
N PRO A 100 23.35 -36.74 -1.32
CA PRO A 100 22.50 -37.88 -0.94
C PRO A 100 21.72 -37.72 0.37
N SER A 101 20.74 -38.63 0.48
CA SER A 101 19.67 -38.81 1.45
C SER A 101 19.96 -39.78 2.60
N ASN A 102 19.15 -39.65 3.66
CA ASN A 102 18.61 -40.68 4.58
C ASN A 102 19.29 -41.06 5.92
N VAL A 103 18.38 -41.22 6.90
CA VAL A 103 18.26 -42.22 8.00
C VAL A 103 18.34 -41.72 9.47
N HIS A 104 17.25 -42.08 10.17
CA HIS A 104 16.88 -42.15 11.59
C HIS A 104 17.96 -42.35 12.68
N LEU A 105 17.69 -41.86 13.91
CA LEU A 105 17.19 -42.69 15.06
C LEU A 105 16.99 -41.90 16.39
N MET A 106 15.84 -42.18 17.01
CA MET A 106 15.47 -42.34 18.44
C MET A 106 15.58 -41.26 19.56
N TYR A 107 14.51 -41.31 20.37
CA TYR A 107 14.15 -40.67 21.66
C TYR A 107 14.92 -41.25 22.89
N PRO A 108 14.82 -40.67 24.11
CA PRO A 108 13.69 -40.88 25.07
C PRO A 108 13.15 -39.55 25.70
N GLU A 109 11.83 -39.34 25.79
CA GLU A 109 10.94 -39.54 26.97
C GLU A 109 11.34 -38.84 28.29
N TYR A 110 10.47 -37.95 28.80
CA TYR A 110 10.01 -37.96 30.20
C TYR A 110 8.59 -37.38 30.34
N ILE A 111 7.83 -38.07 31.20
CA ILE A 111 6.40 -38.04 31.50
C ILE A 111 6.06 -37.00 32.57
N PHE A 112 4.87 -36.37 32.53
CA PHE A 112 3.95 -36.25 33.68
C PHE A 112 2.53 -35.78 33.24
N LYS A 113 1.52 -36.61 33.55
CA LYS A 113 0.08 -36.29 33.61
C LYS A 113 -0.37 -36.32 35.08
N PRO A 114 -1.49 -35.67 35.43
CA PRO A 114 -2.67 -36.45 35.86
C PRO A 114 -3.98 -35.94 35.21
N LYS A 115 -4.80 -36.81 34.62
CA LYS A 115 -5.96 -37.57 35.18
C LYS A 115 -7.23 -36.72 35.41
N TYR A 116 -8.27 -36.95 34.59
CA TYR A 116 -9.54 -37.53 35.05
C TYR A 116 -10.35 -38.11 33.86
N ARG A 117 -11.21 -39.09 34.17
CA ARG A 117 -11.80 -40.12 33.30
C ARG A 117 -13.25 -39.83 32.85
N PRO A 118 -13.78 -40.60 31.87
CA PRO A 118 -15.00 -40.30 31.09
C PRO A 118 -16.27 -41.04 31.58
N GLY A 119 -17.43 -40.60 31.08
CA GLY A 119 -18.72 -41.29 31.19
C GLY A 119 -19.42 -41.39 29.82
N GLU A 120 -19.92 -42.57 29.53
CA GLU A 120 -20.59 -43.02 28.30
C GLU A 120 -22.02 -42.46 28.14
N MET A 121 -22.54 -42.34 26.91
CA MET A 121 -23.68 -43.14 26.43
C MET A 121 -24.18 -42.78 25.00
N LYS A 122 -24.13 -43.81 24.14
CA LYS A 122 -25.16 -44.37 23.23
C LYS A 122 -25.84 -43.51 22.13
N ASN A 123 -25.66 -44.02 20.91
CA ASN A 123 -26.41 -43.80 19.67
C ASN A 123 -27.92 -44.04 19.78
N ILE A 124 -28.74 -43.13 19.23
CA ILE A 124 -30.07 -43.45 18.66
C ILE A 124 -30.40 -42.50 17.48
N THR A 125 -30.63 -43.09 16.31
CA THR A 125 -31.54 -42.64 15.23
C THR A 125 -32.44 -43.83 14.93
N PRO A 126 -33.71 -43.72 14.46
CA PRO A 126 -34.05 -42.99 13.23
C PRO A 126 -35.49 -42.39 13.16
N THR A 127 -35.79 -41.82 11.98
CA THR A 127 -37.11 -41.67 11.30
C THR A 127 -37.86 -40.31 11.29
N ARG A 128 -38.19 -39.90 10.06
CA ARG A 128 -39.28 -39.01 9.58
C ARG A 128 -40.45 -39.93 9.10
N PRO A 129 -41.71 -39.48 8.84
CA PRO A 129 -42.05 -38.30 8.00
C PRO A 129 -43.42 -37.56 8.23
N ILE A 130 -43.65 -36.54 7.36
CA ILE A 130 -44.92 -36.01 6.75
C ILE A 130 -45.50 -34.63 7.19
N SER A 131 -45.88 -33.84 6.15
CA SER A 131 -46.82 -32.69 6.00
C SER A 131 -46.47 -31.33 6.63
N SER A 132 -46.11 -30.28 5.86
CA SER A 132 -46.88 -29.42 4.92
C SER A 132 -47.59 -28.24 5.61
N VAL A 133 -46.96 -27.06 5.57
CA VAL A 133 -47.62 -25.77 5.76
C VAL A 133 -47.22 -24.88 4.58
N GLN A 134 -48.20 -24.53 3.76
CA GLN A 134 -48.11 -23.55 2.68
C GLN A 134 -47.83 -22.17 3.27
N GLN A 135 -46.70 -21.57 2.89
CA GLN A 135 -46.51 -20.12 2.94
C GLN A 135 -46.47 -19.59 1.51
N THR A 136 -47.33 -18.62 1.27
CA THR A 136 -47.54 -17.87 0.03
C THR A 136 -46.25 -17.17 -0.41
N GLY A 137 -45.60 -17.73 -1.42
CA GLY A 137 -44.43 -17.15 -2.08
C GLY A 137 -44.83 -16.06 -3.07
N LEU A 138 -44.24 -14.87 -2.90
CA LEU A 138 -44.25 -13.76 -3.84
C LEU A 138 -43.84 -14.23 -5.25
N HIS A 139 -44.60 -13.81 -6.27
CA HIS A 139 -44.30 -14.02 -7.69
C HIS A 139 -42.89 -13.53 -8.06
N LEU A 140 -42.04 -14.45 -8.54
CA LEU A 140 -40.59 -14.27 -8.70
C LEU A 140 -40.05 -14.83 -10.05
N LEU A 141 -40.83 -14.80 -11.12
CA LEU A 141 -40.48 -15.50 -12.38
C LEU A 141 -40.63 -14.61 -13.62
N ASN A 142 -39.64 -14.69 -14.53
CA ASN A 142 -39.72 -14.22 -15.93
C ASN A 142 -40.71 -15.11 -16.74
N PRO A 143 -41.16 -14.77 -17.97
CA PRO A 143 -42.09 -15.59 -18.76
C PRO A 143 -41.63 -17.03 -19.06
N ALA A 144 -40.34 -17.33 -18.82
CA ALA A 144 -39.75 -18.67 -18.96
C ALA A 144 -39.48 -19.39 -17.61
N GLY A 145 -39.92 -18.86 -16.46
CA GLY A 145 -39.78 -19.55 -15.17
C GLY A 145 -38.37 -19.57 -14.57
N HIS A 146 -37.44 -18.76 -15.08
CA HIS A 146 -36.05 -18.68 -14.58
C HIS A 146 -35.75 -17.33 -13.93
N VAL A 147 -35.10 -17.35 -12.76
CA VAL A 147 -34.53 -16.16 -12.12
C VAL A 147 -33.28 -15.75 -12.89
N THR A 148 -33.24 -14.51 -13.40
CA THR A 148 -32.05 -14.04 -14.12
C THR A 148 -30.92 -13.71 -13.14
N SER A 149 -29.66 -13.83 -13.59
CA SER A 149 -28.50 -13.44 -12.74
C SER A 149 -28.67 -12.01 -12.22
N SER A 150 -29.08 -11.07 -13.07
CA SER A 150 -29.36 -9.67 -12.72
C SER A 150 -30.40 -9.52 -11.60
N GLN A 151 -31.50 -10.29 -11.64
CA GLN A 151 -32.50 -10.28 -10.57
C GLN A 151 -31.91 -10.75 -9.22
N VAL A 152 -31.08 -11.81 -9.24
CA VAL A 152 -30.38 -12.27 -8.03
C VAL A 152 -29.47 -11.18 -7.47
N GLN A 153 -28.71 -10.50 -8.34
CA GLN A 153 -27.83 -9.40 -7.92
C GLN A 153 -28.64 -8.28 -7.24
N TRP A 154 -29.68 -7.79 -7.90
CA TRP A 154 -30.49 -6.69 -7.39
C TRP A 154 -31.19 -7.03 -6.07
N GLN A 155 -31.80 -8.21 -5.96
CA GLN A 155 -32.44 -8.64 -4.71
C GLN A 155 -31.45 -8.77 -3.56
N THR A 156 -30.22 -9.24 -3.85
CA THR A 156 -29.15 -9.37 -2.87
C THR A 156 -28.69 -7.99 -2.38
N LEU A 157 -28.49 -7.05 -3.30
CA LEU A 157 -28.17 -5.65 -2.98
C LEU A 157 -29.26 -4.97 -2.16
N LYS A 158 -30.52 -5.10 -2.56
CA LYS A 158 -31.67 -4.57 -1.84
C LYS A 158 -31.72 -5.08 -0.40
N LYS A 159 -31.55 -6.39 -0.21
CA LYS A 159 -31.56 -7.04 1.12
C LYS A 159 -30.42 -6.53 2.01
N PHE A 160 -29.22 -6.42 1.46
CA PHE A 160 -28.06 -5.90 2.18
C PHE A 160 -28.20 -4.42 2.54
N LEU A 161 -28.62 -3.57 1.60
CA LEU A 161 -28.78 -2.14 1.86
C LEU A 161 -29.87 -1.87 2.89
N ALA A 162 -30.97 -2.64 2.88
CA ALA A 162 -31.99 -2.56 3.92
C ALA A 162 -31.44 -2.92 5.32
N LEU A 163 -30.60 -3.96 5.41
CA LEU A 163 -29.90 -4.30 6.65
C LEU A 163 -28.93 -3.18 7.07
N ALA A 164 -28.11 -2.69 6.15
CA ALA A 164 -27.15 -1.62 6.41
C ALA A 164 -27.86 -0.36 6.92
N GLN A 165 -28.99 0.02 6.32
CA GLN A 165 -29.81 1.15 6.75
C GLN A 165 -30.40 0.92 8.16
N HIS A 166 -30.97 -0.27 8.42
CA HIS A 166 -31.57 -0.61 9.71
C HIS A 166 -30.56 -0.50 10.86
N PHE A 167 -29.33 -1.00 10.65
CA PHE A 167 -28.25 -0.93 11.62
C PHE A 167 -27.42 0.37 11.54
N ARG A 168 -27.85 1.34 10.72
CA ARG A 168 -27.18 2.63 10.50
C ARG A 168 -25.71 2.51 10.08
N LEU A 169 -25.38 1.47 9.31
CA LEU A 169 -24.05 1.34 8.71
C LEU A 169 -23.85 2.44 7.66
N ALA A 170 -22.81 3.24 7.85
CA ALA A 170 -22.44 4.34 6.97
C ALA A 170 -21.77 3.86 5.66
N VAL A 171 -22.37 2.89 4.95
CA VAL A 171 -21.83 2.37 3.70
C VAL A 171 -22.06 3.32 2.52
N PHE A 172 -21.09 3.36 1.61
CA PHE A 172 -21.19 4.00 0.31
C PHE A 172 -20.65 3.08 -0.80
N LEU A 173 -21.14 3.27 -2.02
CA LEU A 173 -20.74 2.48 -3.18
C LEU A 173 -19.26 2.73 -3.50
N ALA A 174 -18.50 1.64 -3.58
CA ALA A 174 -17.06 1.66 -3.90
C ALA A 174 -16.73 0.80 -5.12
N ASP A 175 -17.71 0.10 -5.71
CA ASP A 175 -17.51 -0.73 -6.90
C ASP A 175 -17.04 0.11 -8.08
N THR A 176 -15.83 -0.16 -8.55
CA THR A 176 -15.19 0.65 -9.59
C THR A 176 -15.90 0.56 -10.93
N THR A 177 -16.54 -0.58 -11.21
CA THR A 177 -17.28 -0.79 -12.46
C THR A 177 -18.59 -0.01 -12.43
N VAL A 178 -19.37 -0.13 -11.36
CA VAL A 178 -20.62 0.62 -11.20
C VAL A 178 -20.34 2.14 -11.18
N LEU A 179 -19.34 2.57 -10.42
CA LEU A 179 -18.96 3.99 -10.37
C LEU A 179 -18.52 4.52 -11.75
N THR A 180 -17.80 3.71 -12.54
CA THR A 180 -17.45 4.09 -13.91
C THR A 180 -18.70 4.29 -14.78
N LEU A 181 -19.71 3.40 -14.66
CA LEU A 181 -20.99 3.54 -15.38
C LEU A 181 -21.79 4.78 -14.94
N LEU A 182 -21.63 5.23 -13.71
CA LEU A 182 -22.29 6.43 -13.16
C LEU A 182 -21.51 7.72 -13.45
N SER A 183 -20.27 7.63 -13.93
CA SER A 183 -19.49 8.81 -14.29
C SER A 183 -20.15 9.56 -15.46
N GLN A 184 -20.03 10.89 -15.46
CA GLN A 184 -20.73 11.78 -16.41
C GLN A 184 -20.43 11.43 -17.88
N ASP A 185 -19.22 10.93 -18.18
CA ASP A 185 -18.82 10.51 -19.52
C ASP A 185 -19.57 9.26 -20.00
N ALA A 186 -19.91 8.35 -19.09
CA ALA A 186 -20.65 7.12 -19.39
C ALA A 186 -22.17 7.37 -19.52
N LEU A 187 -22.72 8.29 -18.72
CA LEU A 187 -24.15 8.64 -18.79
C LEU A 187 -24.54 9.25 -20.14
N ARG A 188 -23.68 10.11 -20.72
CA ARG A 188 -23.91 10.75 -22.03
C ARG A 188 -23.97 9.78 -23.21
N GLN A 189 -23.32 8.62 -23.11
CA GLN A 189 -23.30 7.62 -24.19
C GLN A 189 -24.50 6.66 -24.14
N ARG A 190 -25.20 6.55 -23.00
CA ARG A 190 -26.15 5.47 -22.70
C ARG A 190 -27.63 5.85 -22.77
N ASP A 191 -27.94 7.05 -23.25
CA ASP A 191 -29.33 7.51 -23.47
C ASP A 191 -30.06 6.83 -24.64
N ARG A 192 -29.53 5.71 -25.19
CA ARG A 192 -30.09 5.00 -26.35
C ARG A 192 -30.55 3.56 -26.09
N MET A 193 -30.54 3.05 -24.84
CA MET A 193 -30.96 1.67 -24.54
C MET A 193 -32.19 1.60 -23.63
N ILE A 194 -33.07 0.63 -23.93
CA ILE A 194 -34.23 0.25 -23.12
C ILE A 194 -33.72 -0.14 -21.73
N ARG A 195 -34.10 0.65 -20.72
CA ARG A 195 -33.67 0.48 -19.33
C ARG A 195 -34.58 -0.51 -18.62
N GLU A 196 -34.03 -1.61 -18.12
CA GLU A 196 -34.73 -2.37 -17.06
C GLU A 196 -34.82 -1.47 -15.81
N PRO A 197 -36.00 -1.31 -15.20
CA PRO A 197 -36.22 -0.34 -14.13
C PRO A 197 -35.38 -0.59 -12.86
N HIS A 198 -34.80 -1.79 -12.71
CA HIS A 198 -34.09 -2.22 -11.51
C HIS A 198 -32.65 -2.73 -11.77
N CYS A 199 -32.12 -2.64 -12.99
CA CYS A 199 -30.80 -3.22 -13.29
C CYS A 199 -30.03 -2.42 -14.37
N SER A 200 -30.18 -1.10 -14.39
CA SER A 200 -29.49 -0.26 -15.38
C SER A 200 -28.01 -0.05 -15.06
N PHE A 201 -27.63 -0.05 -13.78
CA PHE A 201 -26.27 0.29 -13.33
C PHE A 201 -25.65 -0.74 -12.39
N LEU A 202 -26.40 -1.25 -11.40
CA LEU A 202 -25.88 -2.12 -10.34
C LEU A 202 -25.64 -3.56 -10.82
N CYS A 203 -26.45 -4.03 -11.78
CA CYS A 203 -26.39 -5.39 -12.30
C CYS A 203 -25.35 -5.52 -13.41
N THR A 204 -24.06 -5.35 -13.07
CA THR A 204 -22.95 -5.31 -14.02
C THR A 204 -22.57 -6.69 -14.62
N GLY A 205 -23.19 -7.77 -14.14
CA GLY A 205 -22.80 -9.14 -14.48
C GLY A 205 -21.54 -9.64 -13.76
N ARG A 206 -20.85 -8.77 -13.01
CA ARG A 206 -19.79 -9.20 -12.09
C ARG A 206 -20.37 -10.04 -10.95
N PRO A 207 -19.65 -11.02 -10.38
CA PRO A 207 -20.12 -11.80 -9.24
C PRO A 207 -19.99 -11.08 -7.89
N ILE A 208 -19.47 -9.84 -7.89
CA ILE A 208 -19.17 -9.05 -6.70
C ILE A 208 -19.68 -7.62 -6.92
N THR A 209 -20.23 -7.00 -5.86
CA THR A 209 -20.30 -5.54 -5.72
C THR A 209 -19.55 -5.10 -4.47
N SER A 210 -18.72 -4.06 -4.59
CA SER A 210 -17.99 -3.47 -3.46
C SER A 210 -18.68 -2.22 -2.88
N PHE A 211 -18.76 -2.19 -1.55
CA PHE A 211 -19.09 -1.01 -0.73
C PHE A 211 -17.93 -0.70 0.20
N ALA A 212 -17.84 0.54 0.64
CA ALA A 212 -16.92 0.95 1.69
C ALA A 212 -17.70 1.48 2.90
N LEU A 213 -17.18 1.21 4.09
CA LEU A 213 -17.75 1.61 5.38
C LEU A 213 -16.77 2.52 6.11
N GLN A 214 -17.22 3.70 6.55
CA GLN A 214 -16.44 4.53 7.46
C GLN A 214 -16.42 3.89 8.85
N ALA A 215 -15.37 3.11 9.15
CA ALA A 215 -15.31 2.24 10.32
C ALA A 215 -15.37 3.03 11.64
N ASN A 216 -14.76 4.21 11.72
CA ASN A 216 -14.78 5.04 12.92
C ASN A 216 -16.18 5.55 13.29
N GLN A 217 -17.10 5.66 12.33
CA GLN A 217 -18.49 6.06 12.56
C GLN A 217 -19.38 4.89 12.97
N TRP A 218 -18.85 3.67 12.90
CA TRP A 218 -19.58 2.45 13.20
C TRP A 218 -19.01 1.78 14.44
N LYS A 219 -19.82 1.66 15.48
CA LYS A 219 -19.53 0.75 16.59
C LYS A 219 -19.89 -0.65 16.12
N LEU A 220 -18.91 -1.57 16.08
CA LEU A 220 -19.14 -2.98 15.76
C LEU A 220 -20.34 -3.48 16.56
N ASN A 221 -21.43 -3.76 15.86
CA ASN A 221 -22.65 -4.27 16.45
C ASN A 221 -22.81 -5.74 16.05
N PRO A 222 -22.58 -6.70 16.97
CA PRO A 222 -22.74 -8.13 16.69
C PRO A 222 -24.13 -8.46 16.12
N GLY A 223 -25.16 -7.68 16.47
CA GLY A 223 -26.52 -7.84 15.96
C GLY A 223 -26.64 -7.64 14.45
N PHE A 224 -25.77 -6.83 13.83
CA PHE A 224 -25.78 -6.66 12.37
C PHE A 224 -25.35 -7.95 11.66
N LEU A 225 -24.25 -8.56 12.13
CA LEU A 225 -23.73 -9.80 11.54
C LEU A 225 -24.73 -10.94 11.72
N LEU A 226 -25.28 -11.08 12.93
CA LEU A 226 -26.33 -12.08 13.22
C LEU A 226 -27.58 -11.87 12.36
N ALA A 227 -28.03 -10.63 12.19
CA ALA A 227 -29.18 -10.33 11.34
C ALA A 227 -28.92 -10.62 9.86
N ALA A 228 -27.68 -10.44 9.39
CA ALA A 228 -27.30 -10.83 8.03
C ALA A 228 -27.38 -12.36 7.85
N GLU A 229 -26.88 -13.14 8.81
CA GLU A 229 -27.00 -14.60 8.80
C GLU A 229 -28.45 -15.08 8.85
N GLN A 230 -29.30 -14.45 9.68
CA GLN A 230 -30.74 -14.73 9.72
C GLN A 230 -31.46 -14.37 8.40
N LYS A 231 -30.88 -13.44 7.63
CA LYS A 231 -31.31 -13.13 6.26
C LYS A 231 -30.64 -14.05 5.23
N GLY A 232 -29.96 -15.11 5.63
CA GLY A 232 -29.39 -16.14 4.76
C GLY A 232 -28.06 -15.74 4.12
N PHE A 233 -27.43 -14.64 4.55
CA PHE A 233 -26.08 -14.34 4.11
C PHE A 233 -25.10 -15.26 4.82
N GLU A 234 -24.22 -15.89 4.06
CA GLU A 234 -23.00 -16.45 4.60
C GLU A 234 -21.98 -15.32 4.76
N LEU A 235 -21.22 -15.31 5.86
CA LEU A 235 -20.31 -14.24 6.22
C LEU A 235 -18.87 -14.72 6.27
N LEU A 236 -17.97 -13.91 5.71
CA LEU A 236 -16.54 -14.01 5.96
C LEU A 236 -16.02 -12.67 6.48
N GLU A 237 -15.56 -12.66 7.73
CA GLU A 237 -14.81 -11.54 8.31
C GLU A 237 -13.30 -11.79 8.13
N VAL A 238 -12.61 -10.81 7.53
CA VAL A 238 -11.16 -10.81 7.44
C VAL A 238 -10.61 -9.74 8.39
N ARG A 239 -9.79 -10.18 9.34
CA ARG A 239 -9.13 -9.32 10.32
C ARG A 239 -7.65 -9.15 10.02
N GLY A 240 -7.06 -8.09 10.55
CA GLY A 240 -5.62 -7.88 10.55
C GLY A 240 -5.21 -6.80 11.54
N HIS A 241 -3.91 -6.69 11.77
CA HIS A 241 -3.31 -5.75 12.71
C HIS A 241 -3.77 -4.31 12.47
N ASP A 242 -4.11 -3.62 13.56
CA ASP A 242 -4.41 -2.19 13.58
C ASP A 242 -3.13 -1.37 13.42
N PRO A 243 -2.91 -0.71 12.28
CA PRO A 243 -1.70 0.07 12.06
C PRO A 243 -1.64 1.36 12.88
N ARG A 244 -2.76 1.77 13.51
CA ARG A 244 -2.82 2.99 14.35
C ARG A 244 -2.16 2.80 15.72
N LEU A 245 -1.98 1.54 16.13
CA LEU A 245 -1.31 1.18 17.38
C LEU A 245 0.12 0.70 17.14
N ALA A 246 0.52 0.54 15.87
CA ALA A 246 1.85 0.07 15.50
C ALA A 246 2.87 1.21 15.57
N SER A 247 3.96 0.99 16.29
CA SER A 247 5.08 1.93 16.41
C SER A 247 6.42 1.18 16.50
N LEU A 248 7.54 1.91 16.58
CA LEU A 248 8.86 1.30 16.84
C LEU A 248 8.88 0.54 18.16
N ASP A 249 8.12 0.99 19.16
CA ASP A 249 8.06 0.40 20.49
C ASP A 249 6.97 -0.69 20.59
N THR A 250 5.90 -0.55 19.81
CA THR A 250 4.74 -1.46 19.82
C THR A 250 4.59 -2.14 18.46
N LEU A 251 5.19 -3.32 18.31
CA LEU A 251 5.10 -4.09 17.07
C LEU A 251 3.80 -4.89 16.89
N SER A 252 3.00 -5.03 17.94
CA SER A 252 1.75 -5.79 17.92
C SER A 252 0.56 -4.85 18.06
N GLY A 253 -0.08 -4.51 16.94
CA GLY A 253 -1.41 -3.90 16.95
C GLY A 253 -2.48 -4.96 17.24
N GLU A 254 -3.56 -4.57 17.91
CA GLU A 254 -4.75 -5.43 18.04
C GLU A 254 -5.29 -5.79 16.64
N GLU A 255 -5.87 -6.98 16.49
CA GLU A 255 -6.53 -7.35 15.24
C GLU A 255 -7.87 -6.63 15.14
N ILE A 256 -8.08 -5.88 14.06
CA ILE A 256 -9.34 -5.20 13.72
C ILE A 256 -9.98 -5.82 12.46
N PRO A 257 -11.31 -5.73 12.28
CA PRO A 257 -11.95 -6.13 11.02
C PRO A 257 -11.45 -5.25 9.87
N LEU A 258 -11.06 -5.83 8.74
CA LEU A 258 -10.59 -5.10 7.56
C LEU A 258 -11.56 -5.21 6.39
N HIS A 259 -12.17 -6.39 6.24
CA HIS A 259 -13.15 -6.65 5.21
C HIS A 259 -14.26 -7.55 5.73
N PHE A 260 -15.49 -7.29 5.31
CA PHE A 260 -16.58 -8.26 5.37
C PHE A 260 -16.95 -8.69 3.96
N LEU A 261 -17.21 -9.98 3.77
CA LEU A 261 -17.77 -10.51 2.54
C LEU A 261 -19.08 -11.22 2.90
N PHE A 262 -20.16 -10.81 2.26
CA PHE A 262 -21.48 -11.41 2.43
C PHE A 262 -21.84 -12.16 1.16
N ARG A 263 -22.04 -13.46 1.25
CA ARG A 263 -22.44 -14.33 0.12
C ARG A 263 -23.91 -14.69 0.25
N LEU A 264 -24.67 -14.48 -0.82
CA LEU A 264 -26.07 -14.91 -0.90
C LEU A 264 -26.37 -15.36 -2.34
N HIS A 265 -26.85 -16.60 -2.51
CA HIS A 265 -27.10 -17.22 -3.81
C HIS A 265 -25.89 -17.14 -4.78
N GLY A 266 -24.66 -17.26 -4.25
CA GLY A 266 -23.42 -17.17 -5.03
C GLY A 266 -22.97 -15.75 -5.39
N TYR A 267 -23.76 -14.72 -5.09
CA TYR A 267 -23.38 -13.32 -5.27
C TYR A 267 -22.68 -12.76 -4.03
N ILE A 268 -21.63 -11.97 -4.22
CA ILE A 268 -20.81 -11.43 -3.14
C ILE A 268 -21.01 -9.92 -2.99
N ILE A 269 -21.28 -9.49 -1.75
CA ILE A 269 -21.16 -8.09 -1.36
C ILE A 269 -19.89 -7.95 -0.53
N HIS A 270 -18.94 -7.18 -1.04
CA HIS A 270 -17.68 -6.89 -0.36
C HIS A 270 -17.78 -5.54 0.34
N VAL A 271 -17.62 -5.52 1.66
CA VAL A 271 -17.57 -4.29 2.46
C VAL A 271 -16.13 -4.06 2.90
N VAL A 272 -15.53 -2.98 2.42
CA VAL A 272 -14.18 -2.53 2.78
C VAL A 272 -14.27 -1.58 3.96
N LEU A 273 -13.60 -1.90 5.06
CA LEU A 273 -13.58 -1.01 6.22
C LEU A 273 -12.50 0.04 6.04
N LEU A 274 -12.92 1.31 6.06
CA LEU A 274 -12.07 2.48 5.97
C LEU A 274 -11.92 3.10 7.37
N TYR A 275 -10.72 3.01 7.91
CA TYR A 275 -10.34 3.60 9.19
C TYR A 275 -9.75 4.98 8.99
N GLU A 276 -10.22 5.93 9.77
CA GLU A 276 -9.58 7.23 9.85
C GLU A 276 -8.22 7.08 10.52
N ARG A 277 -7.20 7.59 9.84
CA ARG A 277 -5.87 7.76 10.37
C ARG A 277 -5.61 9.23 10.61
N SER A 278 -4.75 9.43 11.59
CA SER A 278 -4.18 10.69 11.97
C SER A 278 -3.53 11.36 10.75
N GLY A 279 -4.07 12.53 10.42
CA GLY A 279 -3.86 13.16 9.13
C GLY A 279 -5.07 13.29 8.21
N ASN A 280 -6.26 13.01 8.74
CA ASN A 280 -7.56 13.20 8.07
C ASN A 280 -7.65 12.46 6.72
N TYR A 281 -7.23 11.20 6.74
CA TYR A 281 -7.32 10.29 5.60
C TYR A 281 -7.94 8.98 6.00
N LEU A 282 -8.50 8.27 5.01
CA LEU A 282 -9.10 6.96 5.20
C LEU A 282 -8.14 5.89 4.74
N TRP A 283 -7.96 4.84 5.54
CA TRP A 283 -7.08 3.70 5.27
C TRP A 283 -7.88 2.39 5.26
N HIS A 284 -7.58 1.49 4.34
CA HIS A 284 -7.99 0.07 4.45
C HIS A 284 -6.77 -0.85 4.43
N GLY A 285 -6.94 -2.00 5.09
CA GLY A 285 -5.92 -3.04 5.14
C GLY A 285 -5.86 -3.93 3.90
N VAL A 286 -4.93 -4.87 3.95
CA VAL A 286 -4.79 -5.98 2.99
C VAL A 286 -5.76 -7.09 3.40
N LEU A 287 -6.39 -7.72 2.41
CA LEU A 287 -7.16 -8.94 2.62
C LEU A 287 -6.19 -10.13 2.56
N ARG A 288 -5.89 -10.74 3.71
CA ARG A 288 -5.09 -11.97 3.81
C ARG A 288 -5.90 -13.06 4.49
N LEU A 289 -6.15 -14.15 3.77
CA LEU A 289 -6.81 -15.32 4.32
C LEU A 289 -5.82 -16.13 5.17
N LYS A 290 -6.25 -16.56 6.36
CA LYS A 290 -5.53 -17.53 7.18
C LYS A 290 -5.66 -18.92 6.54
N ALA A 291 -4.72 -19.81 6.83
CA ALA A 291 -4.64 -21.14 6.20
C ALA A 291 -5.90 -21.99 6.38
N ASN A 292 -6.66 -21.76 7.45
CA ASN A 292 -7.90 -22.46 7.78
C ASN A 292 -9.17 -21.82 7.20
N MET A 293 -9.06 -20.71 6.47
CA MET A 293 -10.22 -20.02 5.89
C MET A 293 -10.58 -20.59 4.52
N ASP A 294 -11.87 -20.57 4.18
CA ASP A 294 -12.38 -21.02 2.88
C ASP A 294 -11.90 -20.10 1.74
N GLN A 295 -10.93 -20.58 0.96
CA GLN A 295 -10.39 -19.86 -0.19
C GLN A 295 -11.35 -19.84 -1.39
N SER A 296 -12.41 -20.66 -1.36
CA SER A 296 -13.46 -20.70 -2.39
C SER A 296 -14.65 -19.79 -2.06
N PHE A 297 -14.64 -19.12 -0.91
CA PHE A 297 -15.76 -18.30 -0.43
C PHE A 297 -16.18 -17.23 -1.46
N ALA A 298 -15.20 -16.56 -2.07
CA ALA A 298 -15.39 -15.52 -3.08
C ALA A 298 -14.29 -15.61 -4.16
N PRO A 299 -14.51 -15.07 -5.37
CA PRO A 299 -13.46 -14.97 -6.38
C PRO A 299 -12.50 -13.81 -6.04
N PHE A 300 -11.63 -14.00 -5.03
CA PHE A 300 -10.77 -12.96 -4.43
C PHE A 300 -9.92 -12.16 -5.44
N LYS A 301 -9.55 -12.75 -6.58
CA LYS A 301 -8.79 -12.08 -7.65
C LYS A 301 -9.57 -10.96 -8.35
N LEU A 302 -10.90 -11.03 -8.29
CA LEU A 302 -11.83 -10.07 -8.90
C LEU A 302 -12.24 -8.93 -7.95
N LEU A 303 -11.79 -8.93 -6.70
CA LEU A 303 -12.06 -7.86 -5.75
C LEU A 303 -11.30 -6.59 -6.15
N ASP A 304 -11.99 -5.45 -6.11
CA ASP A 304 -11.39 -4.14 -6.40
C ASP A 304 -10.44 -3.68 -5.28
N TYR A 305 -10.57 -4.27 -4.09
CA TYR A 305 -9.84 -3.91 -2.87
C TYR A 305 -9.27 -5.14 -2.17
N GLY A 306 -8.23 -4.92 -1.35
CA GLY A 306 -7.63 -5.95 -0.49
C GLY A 306 -6.34 -6.56 -1.03
N ARG A 307 -5.99 -6.36 -2.32
CA ARG A 307 -4.68 -6.81 -2.87
C ARG A 307 -3.49 -6.14 -2.16
N HIS A 308 -3.65 -4.86 -1.84
CA HIS A 308 -2.72 -4.06 -1.05
C HIS A 308 -3.54 -3.21 -0.06
N ALA A 309 -2.87 -2.70 0.97
CA ALA A 309 -3.45 -1.64 1.79
C ALA A 309 -3.63 -0.40 0.92
N GLY A 310 -4.60 0.44 1.26
CA GLY A 310 -4.88 1.64 0.51
C GLY A 310 -5.21 2.82 1.41
N ALA A 311 -4.94 4.02 0.93
CA ALA A 311 -5.35 5.25 1.57
C ALA A 311 -6.07 6.17 0.58
N TYR A 312 -7.00 6.98 1.09
CA TYR A 312 -7.91 7.84 0.33
C TYR A 312 -8.08 9.19 1.03
N ASP A 313 -8.28 10.26 0.25
CA ASP A 313 -8.91 11.47 0.81
C ASP A 313 -10.27 11.09 1.38
N ARG A 314 -10.74 11.80 2.40
CA ARG A 314 -12.12 11.66 2.87
C ARG A 314 -13.07 12.12 1.75
N PRO A 315 -13.86 11.21 1.13
CA PRO A 315 -14.75 11.63 0.07
C PRO A 315 -15.95 12.35 0.67
N GLU A 316 -16.38 13.44 0.03
CA GLU A 316 -17.73 13.95 0.24
C GLU A 316 -18.72 12.95 -0.38
N LEU A 317 -19.73 12.54 0.38
CA LEU A 317 -20.71 11.55 -0.04
C LEU A 317 -22.06 12.22 -0.29
N MET A 318 -22.73 11.81 -1.36
CA MET A 318 -24.11 12.21 -1.65
C MET A 318 -25.02 11.00 -1.66
N LEU A 319 -26.23 11.15 -1.10
CA LEU A 319 -27.28 10.14 -1.21
C LEU A 319 -28.00 10.32 -2.55
N THR A 320 -28.18 9.23 -3.29
CA THR A 320 -28.89 9.23 -4.58
C THR A 320 -29.66 7.92 -4.75
N VAL A 321 -30.54 7.85 -5.73
CA VAL A 321 -31.31 6.65 -6.07
C VAL A 321 -30.73 6.03 -7.33
N ILE A 322 -30.22 4.80 -7.23
CA ILE A 322 -29.69 4.03 -8.37
C ILE A 322 -30.45 2.71 -8.43
N ASP A 323 -31.05 2.40 -9.59
CA ASP A 323 -31.87 1.19 -9.77
C ASP A 323 -32.93 1.00 -8.68
N SER A 324 -33.59 2.10 -8.30
CA SER A 324 -34.60 2.17 -7.23
C SER A 324 -34.09 1.87 -5.81
N LEU A 325 -32.78 1.96 -5.57
CA LEU A 325 -32.16 1.78 -4.25
C LEU A 325 -31.48 3.06 -3.78
N ASP A 326 -31.70 3.44 -2.53
CA ASP A 326 -31.01 4.55 -1.87
C ASP A 326 -29.54 4.17 -1.61
N ILE A 327 -28.63 4.84 -2.29
CA ILE A 327 -27.20 4.55 -2.26
C ILE A 327 -26.41 5.83 -2.06
N ARG A 328 -25.46 5.81 -1.12
CA ARG A 328 -24.45 6.87 -1.01
C ARG A 328 -23.35 6.63 -2.03
N VAL A 329 -22.96 7.68 -2.75
CA VAL A 329 -21.87 7.66 -3.73
C VAL A 329 -20.89 8.81 -3.48
N PRO A 330 -19.62 8.70 -3.86
CA PRO A 330 -18.69 9.84 -3.85
C PRO A 330 -19.22 10.97 -4.75
N ARG A 331 -19.25 12.20 -4.23
CA ARG A 331 -19.73 13.38 -4.99
C ARG A 331 -18.89 13.63 -6.25
N ASN A 332 -17.58 13.42 -6.16
CA ASN A 332 -16.67 13.46 -7.31
C ASN A 332 -16.20 12.04 -7.66
N ILE A 333 -16.99 11.35 -8.48
CA ILE A 333 -16.75 9.96 -8.91
C ILE A 333 -15.41 9.83 -9.63
N SER A 334 -15.13 10.70 -10.59
CA SER A 334 -13.89 10.65 -11.39
C SER A 334 -12.65 10.80 -10.51
N ARG A 335 -12.68 11.72 -9.53
CA ARG A 335 -11.58 11.86 -8.54
C ARG A 335 -11.43 10.62 -7.68
N PHE A 336 -12.53 10.03 -7.20
CA PHE A 336 -12.48 8.82 -6.39
C PHE A 336 -11.88 7.63 -7.15
N LEU A 337 -12.31 7.40 -8.40
CA LEU A 337 -11.77 6.35 -9.27
C LEU A 337 -10.28 6.54 -9.56
N MET A 338 -9.87 7.78 -9.87
CA MET A 338 -8.45 8.12 -10.05
C MET A 338 -7.64 7.84 -8.77
N GLN A 339 -8.17 8.20 -7.59
CA GLN A 339 -7.50 7.91 -6.33
C GLN A 339 -7.39 6.41 -6.06
N GLN A 340 -8.44 5.64 -6.33
CA GLN A 340 -8.45 4.19 -6.12
C GLN A 340 -7.32 3.49 -6.87
N GLN A 341 -7.08 3.85 -8.14
CA GLN A 341 -6.00 3.29 -8.95
C GLN A 341 -4.60 3.55 -8.35
N ARG A 342 -4.49 4.62 -7.56
CA ARG A 342 -3.25 5.16 -7.01
C ARG A 342 -3.19 5.06 -5.48
N ALA A 343 -4.12 4.32 -4.88
CA ALA A 343 -4.35 4.34 -3.43
C ALA A 343 -3.33 3.51 -2.64
N ARG A 344 -2.48 2.72 -3.31
CA ARG A 344 -1.57 1.77 -2.65
C ARG A 344 -0.79 2.44 -1.53
N TYR A 345 -1.03 1.98 -0.31
CA TYR A 345 -0.39 2.46 0.89
C TYR A 345 0.79 1.56 1.26
N LEU A 346 1.94 2.15 1.54
CA LEU A 346 3.06 1.45 2.15
C LEU A 346 3.21 1.85 3.61
N GLU A 347 3.07 0.85 4.47
CA GLU A 347 3.34 0.99 5.89
C GLU A 347 4.85 0.92 6.15
N CYS A 348 5.31 1.58 7.21
CA CYS A 348 6.70 1.43 7.59
C CYS A 348 6.98 -0.01 8.04
N ARG A 349 8.17 -0.53 7.69
CA ARG A 349 8.65 -1.80 8.23
C ARG A 349 9.26 -1.56 9.61
N TYR A 350 8.40 -1.35 10.61
CA TYR A 350 8.81 -1.04 11.99
C TYR A 350 9.80 -2.07 12.55
N HIS A 351 9.65 -3.35 12.21
CA HIS A 351 10.60 -4.40 12.59
C HIS A 351 12.02 -4.10 12.08
N ASP A 352 12.16 -3.83 10.78
CA ASP A 352 13.46 -3.58 10.15
C ASP A 352 14.07 -2.26 10.64
N ALA A 353 13.24 -1.23 10.78
CA ALA A 353 13.65 0.05 11.34
C ALA A 353 14.15 -0.09 12.79
N ARG A 354 13.46 -0.89 13.61
CA ARG A 354 13.89 -1.18 14.99
C ARG A 354 15.23 -1.92 14.99
N SER A 355 15.42 -2.93 14.14
CA SER A 355 16.71 -3.62 14.00
C SER A 355 17.84 -2.69 13.57
N PHE A 356 17.57 -1.74 12.67
CA PHE A 356 18.54 -0.73 12.27
C PHE A 356 18.92 0.19 13.44
N LEU A 357 17.93 0.72 14.16
CA LEU A 357 18.12 1.68 15.26
C LEU A 357 18.80 1.05 16.49
N GLN A 358 18.75 -0.28 16.64
CA GLN A 358 19.53 -0.99 17.66
C GLN A 358 21.04 -0.92 17.42
N LEU A 359 21.47 -0.86 16.15
CA LEU A 359 22.89 -0.77 15.77
C LEU A 359 23.34 0.68 15.57
N TYR A 360 22.43 1.53 15.10
CA TYR A 360 22.66 2.94 14.81
C TYR A 360 21.61 3.77 15.55
N PRO A 361 21.83 4.07 16.85
CA PRO A 361 20.86 4.79 17.66
C PRO A 361 20.43 6.11 17.02
N ASP A 362 19.15 6.44 17.19
CA ASP A 362 18.60 7.68 16.63
C ASP A 362 19.22 8.91 17.32
N ASP A 363 19.45 9.97 16.55
CA ASP A 363 19.93 11.25 17.07
C ASP A 363 18.76 11.98 17.75
N SER A 364 18.77 11.98 19.08
CA SER A 364 17.76 12.61 19.94
C SER A 364 18.13 14.03 20.37
N SER A 365 19.17 14.64 19.78
CA SER A 365 19.52 16.03 20.06
C SER A 365 18.38 16.99 19.72
N ALA A 366 18.31 18.13 20.41
CA ALA A 366 17.29 19.15 20.16
C ALA A 366 17.30 19.63 18.71
N ALA A 367 18.49 19.78 18.11
CA ALA A 367 18.65 20.15 16.70
C ALA A 367 18.04 19.09 15.75
N ALA A 368 18.27 17.81 16.03
CA ALA A 368 17.72 16.72 15.23
C ALA A 368 16.20 16.61 15.35
N VAL A 369 15.66 16.74 16.56
CA VAL A 369 14.20 16.77 16.80
C VAL A 369 13.57 17.95 16.05
N GLU A 370 14.17 19.13 16.15
CA GLU A 370 13.67 20.33 15.51
C GLU A 370 13.74 20.25 13.98
N PHE A 371 14.84 19.74 13.42
CA PHE A 371 14.96 19.50 11.98
C PHE A 371 13.86 18.55 11.49
N ARG A 372 13.65 17.41 12.17
CA ARG A 372 12.58 16.47 11.79
C ARG A 372 11.20 17.14 11.86
N ARG A 373 10.93 17.95 12.88
CA ARG A 373 9.67 18.71 13.01
C ARG A 373 9.46 19.65 11.82
N LYS A 374 10.47 20.46 11.49
CA LYS A 374 10.43 21.41 10.36
C LYS A 374 10.31 20.70 9.02
N ALA A 375 11.05 19.60 8.81
CA ALA A 375 11.01 18.82 7.57
C ALA A 375 9.64 18.15 7.36
N LYS A 376 9.00 17.66 8.43
CA LYS A 376 7.61 17.16 8.37
C LYS A 376 6.62 18.27 8.01
N ALA A 377 6.76 19.44 8.61
CA ALA A 377 5.93 20.60 8.28
C ALA A 377 6.10 21.02 6.81
N LEU A 378 7.33 20.98 6.29
CA LEU A 378 7.65 21.29 4.89
C LEU A 378 7.04 20.28 3.92
N LEU A 379 7.16 18.97 4.21
CA LEU A 379 6.46 17.93 3.45
C LEU A 379 4.94 18.13 3.48
N ASN A 380 4.37 18.54 4.62
CA ASN A 380 2.94 18.83 4.72
C ASN A 380 2.51 20.03 3.88
N LEU A 381 3.35 21.07 3.80
CA LEU A 381 3.13 22.22 2.95
C LEU A 381 3.19 21.83 1.47
N ALA A 382 4.22 21.07 1.07
CA ALA A 382 4.38 20.58 -0.29
C ALA A 382 3.20 19.74 -0.75
N ALA A 383 2.69 18.87 0.14
CA ALA A 383 1.58 17.99 -0.22
C ALA A 383 0.25 18.71 -0.39
N ARG A 384 -0.01 19.75 0.41
CA ARG A 384 -1.19 20.61 0.22
C ARG A 384 -1.08 21.40 -1.09
N THR A 385 0.07 22.05 -1.31
CA THR A 385 0.33 22.88 -2.49
C THR A 385 0.22 22.08 -3.80
N LEU A 386 0.89 20.92 -3.88
CA LEU A 386 0.80 20.05 -5.05
C LEU A 386 -0.58 19.39 -5.19
N GLY A 387 -1.27 19.16 -4.06
CA GLY A 387 -2.63 18.63 -4.03
C GLY A 387 -3.66 19.57 -4.67
N GLU A 388 -3.53 20.89 -4.48
CA GLU A 388 -4.38 21.91 -5.14
C GLU A 388 -4.19 21.93 -6.66
N LEU A 389 -2.99 21.63 -7.13
CA LEU A 389 -2.66 21.51 -8.56
C LEU A 389 -2.95 20.12 -9.15
N ASP A 390 -3.44 19.19 -8.33
CA ASP A 390 -3.66 17.79 -8.69
C ASP A 390 -2.38 17.05 -9.13
N ILE A 391 -1.19 17.50 -8.70
CA ILE A 391 0.10 16.95 -9.11
C ILE A 391 0.52 15.76 -8.24
N PRO A 392 0.78 14.58 -8.82
CA PRO A 392 1.42 13.46 -8.15
C PRO A 392 2.84 13.76 -7.72
N PHE A 393 3.23 13.29 -6.54
CA PHE A 393 4.63 13.28 -6.12
C PHE A 393 4.91 12.13 -5.15
N TRP A 394 6.19 11.89 -4.90
CA TRP A 394 6.69 10.94 -3.89
C TRP A 394 7.89 11.54 -3.16
N ILE A 395 8.23 10.98 -2.00
CA ILE A 395 9.48 11.27 -1.28
C ILE A 395 10.65 10.67 -2.04
N SER A 396 11.75 11.40 -2.19
CA SER A 396 12.90 10.97 -2.99
C SER A 396 14.19 10.95 -2.17
N SER A 397 15.28 10.46 -2.76
CA SER A 397 16.66 10.62 -2.27
C SER A 397 16.83 10.33 -0.76
N GLY A 398 17.44 11.25 0.00
CA GLY A 398 17.72 11.07 1.43
C GLY A 398 16.44 11.03 2.27
N THR A 399 15.40 11.74 1.82
CA THR A 399 14.08 11.73 2.46
C THR A 399 13.43 10.34 2.37
N CYS A 400 13.47 9.69 1.20
CA CYS A 400 12.96 8.32 1.08
C CYS A 400 13.83 7.29 1.80
N LEU A 401 15.15 7.44 1.76
CA LEU A 401 16.04 6.54 2.48
C LEU A 401 15.76 6.54 3.99
N GLY A 402 15.54 7.72 4.58
CA GLY A 402 15.17 7.84 5.99
C GLY A 402 13.91 7.06 6.32
N TRP A 403 12.86 7.24 5.50
CA TRP A 403 11.61 6.51 5.67
C TRP A 403 11.81 4.99 5.64
N PHE A 404 12.42 4.52 4.55
CA PHE A 404 12.54 3.10 4.26
C PHE A 404 13.41 2.38 5.29
N ARG A 405 14.46 3.05 5.77
CA ARG A 405 15.47 2.48 6.66
C ARG A 405 15.09 2.57 8.13
N GLN A 406 14.52 3.71 8.56
CA GLN A 406 14.39 4.03 9.98
C GLN A 406 13.04 4.67 10.36
N CYS A 407 12.02 4.54 9.51
CA CYS A 407 10.68 5.11 9.72
C CYS A 407 10.70 6.62 10.10
N SER A 408 11.70 7.38 9.64
CA SER A 408 11.93 8.75 10.12
C SER A 408 12.70 9.57 9.08
N ILE A 409 12.88 10.86 9.32
CA ILE A 409 13.75 11.72 8.50
C ILE A 409 15.18 11.63 9.04
N ILE A 410 16.15 11.53 8.14
CA ILE A 410 17.58 11.54 8.49
C ILE A 410 17.93 12.96 9.00
N SER A 411 18.23 13.10 10.29
CA SER A 411 18.37 14.40 10.96
C SER A 411 19.47 15.30 10.40
N TYR A 412 20.47 14.71 9.75
CA TYR A 412 21.63 15.40 9.19
C TYR A 412 21.56 15.57 7.66
N SER A 413 20.42 15.32 7.01
CA SER A 413 20.23 15.53 5.56
C SER A 413 20.16 17.01 5.16
N GLN A 414 19.77 17.89 6.08
CA GLN A 414 19.67 19.36 5.90
C GLN A 414 18.60 19.85 4.90
N ASP A 415 18.03 18.98 4.08
CA ASP A 415 16.95 19.29 3.13
C ASP A 415 15.87 18.21 3.08
N VAL A 416 14.83 18.50 2.29
CA VAL A 416 13.73 17.58 1.97
C VAL A 416 13.68 17.40 0.47
N ASP A 417 13.63 16.15 0.02
CA ASP A 417 13.63 15.78 -1.38
C ASP A 417 12.31 15.13 -1.77
N ILE A 418 11.73 15.58 -2.87
CA ILE A 418 10.57 14.95 -3.50
C ILE A 418 10.79 14.71 -4.99
N GLY A 419 10.06 13.73 -5.53
CA GLY A 419 10.05 13.37 -6.95
C GLY A 419 8.70 13.65 -7.59
N ILE A 420 8.72 14.17 -8.82
CA ILE A 420 7.54 14.38 -9.66
C ILE A 420 7.82 13.80 -11.05
N PHE A 421 6.84 13.16 -11.69
CA PHE A 421 7.01 12.80 -13.10
C PHE A 421 6.99 14.06 -13.96
N ILE A 422 7.90 14.17 -14.92
CA ILE A 422 7.94 15.33 -15.81
C ILE A 422 6.63 15.50 -16.61
N THR A 423 5.90 14.42 -16.88
CA THR A 423 4.58 14.46 -17.52
C THR A 423 3.51 15.16 -16.68
N ASP A 424 3.74 15.32 -15.38
CA ASP A 424 2.87 16.04 -14.45
C ASP A 424 3.41 17.45 -14.13
N PHE A 425 4.49 17.91 -14.80
CA PHE A 425 4.99 19.27 -14.64
C PHE A 425 3.94 20.29 -15.08
N ARG A 426 3.75 21.32 -14.24
CA ARG A 426 2.97 22.51 -14.59
C ARG A 426 3.79 23.77 -14.34
N PRO A 427 3.68 24.79 -15.21
CA PRO A 427 4.43 26.03 -15.04
C PRO A 427 4.02 26.83 -13.79
N ASP A 428 2.83 26.61 -13.26
CA ASP A 428 2.28 27.25 -12.06
C ASP A 428 2.78 26.63 -10.73
N ILE A 429 3.57 25.55 -10.75
CA ILE A 429 4.18 24.96 -9.54
C ILE A 429 4.94 26.02 -8.73
N ALA A 430 5.77 26.83 -9.40
CA ALA A 430 6.61 27.82 -8.72
C ALA A 430 5.79 28.94 -8.08
N GLU A 431 4.69 29.33 -8.73
CA GLU A 431 3.73 30.31 -8.21
C GLU A 431 2.97 29.76 -7.01
N ALA A 432 2.44 28.54 -7.10
CA ALA A 432 1.73 27.90 -5.99
C ALA A 432 2.62 27.76 -4.74
N PHE A 433 3.89 27.37 -4.90
CA PHE A 433 4.82 27.30 -3.78
C PHE A 433 5.16 28.67 -3.19
N ARG A 434 5.32 29.70 -4.04
CA ARG A 434 5.54 31.08 -3.59
C ARG A 434 4.36 31.58 -2.77
N ASP A 435 3.15 31.34 -3.24
CA ASP A 435 1.91 31.74 -2.55
C ASP A 435 1.72 30.95 -1.23
N ALA A 436 2.27 29.74 -1.15
CA ALA A 436 2.37 28.93 0.07
C ALA A 436 3.54 29.33 0.99
N GLY A 437 4.31 30.37 0.67
CA GLY A 437 5.41 30.90 1.48
C GLY A 437 6.80 30.32 1.20
N LEU A 438 6.98 29.61 0.09
CA LEU A 438 8.26 29.02 -0.35
C LEU A 438 8.78 29.70 -1.61
N SER A 439 9.92 30.38 -1.49
CA SER A 439 10.54 31.08 -2.62
C SER A 439 11.34 30.14 -3.52
N LEU A 440 11.21 30.25 -4.85
CA LEU A 440 12.06 29.51 -5.78
C LEU A 440 13.49 30.07 -5.71
N LYS A 441 14.43 29.25 -5.24
CA LYS A 441 15.85 29.62 -5.08
C LYS A 441 16.69 29.22 -6.28
N HIS A 442 16.49 27.99 -6.77
CA HIS A 442 17.23 27.47 -7.91
C HIS A 442 16.30 26.74 -8.87
N LYS A 443 16.61 26.89 -10.16
CA LYS A 443 16.05 26.08 -11.25
C LYS A 443 17.22 25.55 -12.06
N PHE A 444 17.36 24.23 -12.11
CA PHE A 444 18.37 23.57 -12.93
C PHE A 444 17.71 22.80 -14.06
N GLY A 445 18.46 22.60 -15.15
CA GLY A 445 17.98 21.85 -16.32
C GLY A 445 16.84 22.54 -17.06
N LYS A 446 16.10 21.76 -17.85
CA LYS A 446 14.95 22.17 -18.65
C LYS A 446 13.84 21.13 -18.55
N VAL A 447 12.63 21.48 -18.95
CA VAL A 447 11.47 20.56 -18.92
C VAL A 447 11.73 19.30 -19.75
N GLU A 448 12.49 19.43 -20.84
CA GLU A 448 12.88 18.34 -21.71
C GLU A 448 14.13 17.57 -21.24
N ASP A 449 14.86 18.07 -20.23
CA ASP A 449 16.11 17.47 -19.77
C ASP A 449 16.45 17.89 -18.34
N SER A 450 16.38 16.92 -17.42
CA SER A 450 16.99 17.03 -16.09
C SER A 450 16.49 18.21 -15.24
N LEU A 451 15.22 18.60 -15.37
CA LEU A 451 14.62 19.65 -14.52
C LEU A 451 14.74 19.35 -13.01
N GLU A 452 15.11 20.37 -12.25
CA GLU A 452 15.09 20.40 -10.79
C GLU A 452 14.67 21.79 -10.31
N LEU A 453 13.80 21.84 -9.31
CA LEU A 453 13.36 23.08 -8.67
C LEU A 453 13.68 23.02 -7.17
N SER A 454 14.46 23.98 -6.69
CA SER A 454 14.78 24.12 -5.27
C SER A 454 14.06 25.31 -4.69
N PHE A 455 13.26 25.07 -3.66
CA PHE A 455 12.53 26.09 -2.92
C PHE A 455 13.15 26.31 -1.54
N LEU A 456 13.12 27.55 -1.08
CA LEU A 456 13.62 27.94 0.24
C LEU A 456 12.47 28.52 1.06
N GLY A 457 12.20 27.88 2.20
CA GLY A 457 11.42 28.46 3.30
C GLY A 457 12.32 29.16 4.31
N GLU A 458 11.81 29.47 5.50
CA GLU A 458 12.59 30.16 6.53
C GLU A 458 13.85 29.37 6.96
N ASP A 459 13.78 28.03 6.97
CA ASP A 459 14.80 27.20 7.64
C ASP A 459 15.30 25.98 6.85
N ILE A 460 14.48 25.40 5.98
CA ILE A 460 14.78 24.14 5.28
C ILE A 460 14.47 24.28 3.79
N LYS A 461 15.35 23.72 2.97
CA LYS A 461 15.22 23.67 1.51
C LYS A 461 14.36 22.46 1.09
N LEU A 462 13.46 22.67 0.14
CA LEU A 462 12.73 21.62 -0.55
C LEU A 462 13.29 21.48 -1.97
N ASP A 463 13.78 20.31 -2.33
CA ASP A 463 14.20 19.99 -3.69
C ASP A 463 13.18 19.09 -4.38
N ILE A 464 12.74 19.51 -5.57
CA ILE A 464 11.86 18.76 -6.45
C ILE A 464 12.67 18.24 -7.63
N PHE A 465 12.87 16.93 -7.66
CA PHE A 465 13.50 16.24 -8.78
C PHE A 465 12.45 15.75 -9.77
N PHE A 466 12.62 16.09 -11.04
CA PHE A 466 11.74 15.58 -12.09
C PHE A 466 12.27 14.28 -12.69
N PHE A 467 11.38 13.31 -12.84
CA PHE A 467 11.68 11.99 -13.35
C PHE A 467 11.08 11.78 -14.74
N TYR A 468 11.89 11.22 -15.62
CA TYR A 468 11.62 11.01 -17.03
C TYR A 468 11.51 9.51 -17.28
N LYS A 469 10.58 9.12 -18.15
CA LYS A 469 10.43 7.74 -18.60
C LYS A 469 11.05 7.58 -19.98
N ASP A 470 11.86 6.55 -20.14
CA ASP A 470 12.48 6.15 -21.39
C ASP A 470 12.32 4.63 -21.53
N GLY A 471 11.21 4.22 -22.16
CA GLY A 471 10.75 2.83 -22.15
C GLY A 471 10.50 2.32 -20.73
N ASP A 472 11.21 1.26 -20.35
CA ASP A 472 11.13 0.63 -19.03
C ASP A 472 12.09 1.27 -17.98
N ILE A 473 12.84 2.29 -18.38
CA ILE A 473 13.79 2.99 -17.50
C ILE A 473 13.17 4.30 -17.04
N MET A 474 13.37 4.60 -15.76
CA MET A 474 13.11 5.91 -15.18
C MET A 474 14.46 6.55 -14.81
N TRP A 475 14.62 7.83 -15.09
CA TRP A 475 15.83 8.58 -14.76
C TRP A 475 15.49 9.99 -14.30
N ASN A 476 16.32 10.56 -13.45
CA ASN A 476 16.38 11.99 -13.13
C ASN A 476 17.81 12.47 -13.33
N GLY A 477 17.99 13.75 -13.65
CA GLY A 477 19.31 14.27 -13.97
C GLY A 477 20.18 14.46 -12.73
N GLY A 478 21.42 14.01 -12.79
CA GLY A 478 22.46 14.31 -11.80
C GLY A 478 22.98 15.75 -11.92
N THR A 479 23.27 16.39 -10.79
CA THR A 479 23.81 17.76 -10.76
C THR A 479 25.29 17.74 -10.42
N GLN A 480 26.14 18.31 -11.28
CA GLN A 480 27.54 18.56 -10.94
C GLN A 480 27.62 19.73 -9.96
N ALA A 481 27.89 19.43 -8.69
CA ALA A 481 27.82 20.38 -7.57
C ALA A 481 28.57 21.72 -7.78
N LYS A 482 29.72 21.72 -8.47
CA LYS A 482 30.51 22.94 -8.69
C LYS A 482 30.00 23.84 -9.83
N SER A 483 29.38 23.25 -10.86
CA SER A 483 29.01 23.97 -12.08
C SER A 483 27.50 24.13 -12.25
N GLY A 484 26.70 23.39 -11.48
CA GLY A 484 25.26 23.29 -11.66
C GLY A 484 24.84 22.58 -12.96
N ARG A 485 25.79 22.03 -13.73
CA ARG A 485 25.48 21.31 -14.97
C ARG A 485 24.71 20.03 -14.66
N LYS A 486 23.68 19.77 -15.46
CA LYS A 486 22.83 18.59 -15.35
C LYS A 486 23.22 17.54 -16.39
N PHE A 487 23.09 16.27 -16.02
CA PHE A 487 23.44 15.11 -16.86
C PHE A 487 22.40 14.00 -16.65
N LYS A 488 21.98 13.36 -17.74
CA LYS A 488 21.22 12.10 -17.70
C LYS A 488 22.06 10.96 -17.13
#